data_AF-A0AA85IXX6-F1
#
_entry.id   AF-A0AA85IXX6-F1
#
_cell.length_a   1.000
_cell.length_b   1.000
_cell.length_c   1.000
_cell.angle_alpha   90.00
_cell.angle_beta   90.00
_cell.angle_gamma   90.00
#
_symmetry.space_group_name_H-M   'P 1'
#
loop_
_entity.id
_entity.type
_entity.pdbx_description
1 polymer ?
#
loop_
_entity_poly.entity_id
_entity_poly.type
_entity_poly.pdbx_seq_one_letter_code
_entity_poly.pdbx_strand_id
1 'polypeptide(L)'
;MSHISNIPMNLIAESGPGLGFVVYPKAIGTMPLSSFWSICFFSMIILLGIDSMFGGAEGIITAVADYFPKALAKTWIRCTFVAGVCIVNYLIGLSMVTNETNTSNCANCELIGKK
;
A
#
# COMPACT_ATOMS: atom_id res chain seq x y z
N MET A 1 -14.77 7.66 -21.44
CA MET A 1 -13.67 7.11 -22.25
C MET A 1 -14.09 6.02 -23.25
N SER A 2 -15.17 5.26 -23.02
CA SER A 2 -15.63 4.20 -23.95
C SER A 2 -16.15 4.71 -25.31
N HIS A 3 -16.60 5.96 -25.41
CA HIS A 3 -17.08 6.53 -26.69
C HIS A 3 -16.02 7.37 -27.44
N ILE A 4 -14.85 7.62 -26.83
CA ILE A 4 -13.82 8.57 -27.33
C ILE A 4 -12.49 7.86 -27.61
N SER A 5 -12.26 6.69 -26.98
CA SER A 5 -11.02 5.92 -27.09
C SER A 5 -11.44 4.54 -27.58
N ASN A 6 -11.20 4.25 -28.86
CA ASN A 6 -11.54 3.00 -29.56
C ASN A 6 -10.67 1.82 -29.05
N ILE A 7 -10.70 1.57 -27.73
CA ILE A 7 -9.87 0.59 -27.03
C ILE A 7 -10.85 -0.39 -26.35
N PRO A 8 -10.78 -1.70 -26.63
CA PRO A 8 -11.68 -2.66 -26.01
C PRO A 8 -11.49 -2.66 -24.49
N MET A 9 -12.59 -2.51 -23.76
CA MET A 9 -12.67 -2.55 -22.29
C MET A 9 -12.09 -3.82 -21.66
N ASN A 10 -11.93 -4.88 -22.46
CA ASN A 10 -11.30 -6.14 -22.06
C ASN A 10 -9.80 -5.96 -21.72
N LEU A 11 -9.08 -5.04 -22.40
CA LEU A 11 -7.66 -4.80 -22.12
C LEU A 11 -7.43 -4.04 -20.80
N ILE A 12 -8.44 -3.33 -20.30
CA ILE A 12 -8.34 -2.43 -19.14
C ILE A 12 -8.69 -3.18 -17.84
N ALA A 13 -9.53 -4.22 -17.95
CA ALA A 13 -10.01 -5.01 -16.81
C ALA A 13 -8.95 -5.98 -16.24
N GLU A 14 -7.95 -6.37 -17.03
CA GLU A 14 -6.92 -7.34 -16.62
C GLU A 14 -5.68 -6.71 -15.99
N SER A 15 -5.54 -5.39 -16.05
CA SER A 15 -4.32 -4.75 -15.57
C SER A 15 -4.43 -4.37 -14.10
N GLY A 16 -3.42 -4.75 -13.32
CA GLY A 16 -3.35 -4.55 -11.88
C GLY A 16 -3.43 -3.10 -11.40
N PRO A 17 -3.23 -2.85 -10.09
CA PRO A 17 -3.47 -1.56 -9.45
C PRO A 17 -2.75 -0.38 -10.14
N GLY A 18 -1.61 -0.63 -10.82
CA GLY A 18 -0.86 0.37 -11.59
C GLY A 18 -1.59 0.95 -12.81
N LEU A 19 -2.51 0.23 -13.47
CA LEU A 19 -3.23 0.77 -14.63
C LEU A 19 -4.29 1.81 -14.21
N GLY A 20 -4.90 1.62 -13.05
CA GLY A 20 -5.81 2.61 -12.45
C GLY A 20 -5.13 3.96 -12.23
N PHE A 21 -3.87 3.97 -11.79
CA PHE A 21 -3.11 5.22 -11.58
C PHE A 21 -2.61 5.90 -12.87
N VAL A 22 -2.71 5.27 -14.03
CA VAL A 22 -2.30 5.87 -15.33
C VAL A 22 -3.51 6.27 -16.15
N VAL A 23 -4.53 5.41 -16.23
CA VAL A 23 -5.74 5.65 -17.02
C VAL A 23 -6.66 6.66 -16.33
N TYR A 24 -6.75 6.61 -15.01
CA TYR A 24 -7.69 7.46 -14.27
C TYR A 24 -7.27 8.94 -14.29
N PRO A 25 -6.01 9.35 -14.02
CA PRO A 25 -5.60 10.75 -14.15
C PRO A 25 -5.76 11.29 -15.57
N LYS A 26 -5.53 10.45 -16.59
CA LYS A 26 -5.73 10.78 -18.00
C LYS A 26 -7.21 11.03 -18.34
N ALA A 27 -8.14 10.39 -17.62
CA ALA A 27 -9.58 10.62 -17.75
C ALA A 27 -10.03 11.90 -17.04
N ILE A 28 -9.57 12.12 -15.80
CA ILE A 28 -9.95 13.31 -15.02
C ILE A 28 -9.46 14.60 -15.71
N GLY A 29 -8.32 14.56 -16.38
CA GLY A 29 -7.77 15.69 -17.15
C GLY A 29 -8.66 16.18 -18.30
N THR A 30 -9.63 15.38 -18.75
CA THR A 30 -10.54 15.73 -19.86
C THR A 30 -11.85 16.38 -19.41
N MET A 31 -12.09 16.53 -18.10
CA MET A 31 -13.29 17.18 -17.55
C MET A 31 -13.02 18.66 -17.21
N PRO A 32 -13.98 19.58 -17.43
CA PRO A 32 -13.87 20.96 -16.96
C PRO A 32 -13.75 20.96 -15.42
N LEU A 33 -12.77 21.68 -14.87
CA LEU A 33 -12.29 21.61 -13.46
C LEU A 33 -11.39 20.40 -13.08
N SER A 34 -10.54 19.91 -13.99
CA SER A 34 -9.61 18.77 -13.77
C SER A 34 -8.83 18.77 -12.44
N SER A 35 -8.37 19.93 -11.95
CA SER A 35 -7.59 20.03 -10.70
C SER A 35 -8.37 19.62 -9.45
N PHE A 36 -9.66 19.97 -9.35
CA PHE A 36 -10.48 19.63 -8.18
C PHE A 36 -10.79 18.13 -8.15
N TRP A 37 -11.15 17.56 -9.30
CA TRP A 37 -11.48 16.14 -9.44
C TRP A 37 -10.28 15.23 -9.20
N SER A 38 -9.07 15.66 -9.58
CA SER A 38 -7.85 14.87 -9.34
C SER A 38 -7.53 14.77 -7.85
N ILE A 39 -7.68 15.87 -7.10
CA ILE A 39 -7.40 15.88 -5.66
C ILE A 39 -8.37 14.97 -4.91
N CYS A 40 -9.67 15.05 -5.20
CA CYS A 40 -10.68 14.18 -4.57
C CYS A 40 -10.40 12.69 -4.82
N PHE A 41 -9.98 12.33 -6.03
CA PHE A 41 -9.70 10.94 -6.36
C PHE A 41 -8.46 10.38 -5.64
N PHE A 42 -7.34 11.12 -5.67
CA PHE A 42 -6.14 10.69 -4.96
C PHE A 42 -6.35 10.68 -3.45
N SER A 43 -7.06 11.67 -2.92
CA SER A 43 -7.45 11.71 -1.51
C SER A 43 -8.27 10.47 -1.14
N MET A 44 -9.29 10.13 -1.93
CA MET A 44 -10.11 8.93 -1.69
C MET A 44 -9.27 7.64 -1.66
N ILE A 45 -8.34 7.46 -2.59
CA ILE A 45 -7.46 6.27 -2.60
C ILE A 45 -6.53 6.25 -1.38
N ILE A 46 -5.94 7.39 -1.02
CA ILE A 46 -5.08 7.50 0.17
C ILE A 46 -5.90 7.20 1.43
N LEU A 47 -7.12 7.72 1.52
CA LEU A 47 -8.03 7.50 2.64
C LEU A 47 -8.44 6.02 2.76
N LEU A 48 -8.69 5.34 1.64
CA LEU A 48 -8.94 3.89 1.65
C LEU A 48 -7.72 3.09 2.12
N GLY A 49 -6.53 3.47 1.67
CA GLY A 49 -5.28 2.82 2.09
C GLY A 49 -5.02 3.00 3.58
N ILE A 50 -5.12 4.23 4.08
CA ILE A 50 -4.86 4.55 5.49
C ILE A 50 -5.92 3.94 6.43
N ASP A 51 -7.20 3.95 6.05
CA ASP A 51 -8.28 3.33 6.84
C ASP A 51 -8.03 1.83 7.04
N SER A 52 -7.65 1.13 5.97
CA SER A 52 -7.29 -0.28 6.03
C SER A 52 -6.06 -0.56 6.91
N MET A 53 -5.05 0.32 6.86
CA MET A 53 -3.86 0.20 7.72
C MET A 53 -4.20 0.37 9.21
N PHE A 54 -5.06 1.33 9.55
CA PHE A 54 -5.52 1.51 10.92
C PHE A 54 -6.37 0.34 11.39
N GLY A 55 -7.31 -0.14 10.58
CA GLY A 55 -8.11 -1.32 10.91
C GLY A 55 -7.27 -2.58 11.15
N GLY A 56 -6.22 -2.80 10.35
CA GLY A 56 -5.27 -3.90 10.55
C GLY A 56 -4.46 -3.76 11.84
N ALA A 57 -3.92 -2.57 12.11
CA ALA A 57 -3.17 -2.30 13.33
C ALA A 57 -4.04 -2.44 14.58
N GLU A 58 -5.25 -1.88 14.58
CA GLU A 58 -6.22 -2.01 15.68
C GLU A 58 -6.62 -3.47 15.91
N GLY A 59 -6.79 -4.26 14.85
CA GLY A 59 -7.08 -5.70 14.95
C GLY A 59 -5.98 -6.48 15.66
N ILE A 60 -4.71 -6.23 15.32
CA ILE A 60 -3.56 -6.87 15.99
C ILE A 60 -3.47 -6.43 17.45
N ILE A 61 -3.63 -5.13 17.71
CA ILE A 61 -3.59 -4.58 19.08
C ILE A 61 -4.70 -5.19 19.93
N THR A 62 -5.90 -5.31 19.39
CA THR A 62 -7.06 -5.89 20.09
C THR A 62 -6.86 -7.39 20.35
N ALA A 63 -6.39 -8.15 19.35
CA ALA A 63 -6.10 -9.58 19.53
C ALA A 63 -5.06 -9.82 20.64
N VAL A 64 -3.99 -9.01 20.70
CA VAL A 64 -2.98 -9.12 21.77
C VAL A 64 -3.55 -8.68 23.13
N ALA A 65 -4.43 -7.68 23.13
CA ALA A 65 -5.12 -7.24 24.34
C ALA A 65 -6.01 -8.31 24.95
N ASP A 66 -6.69 -9.11 24.11
CA ASP A 66 -7.54 -10.22 24.55
C ASP A 66 -6.73 -11.36 25.19
N TYR A 67 -5.50 -11.61 24.74
CA TYR A 67 -4.63 -12.63 25.36
C TYR A 67 -3.98 -12.18 26.69
N PHE A 68 -3.70 -10.89 26.85
CA PHE A 68 -2.99 -10.36 28.04
C PHE A 68 -3.72 -9.20 28.73
N PRO A 69 -4.92 -9.43 29.32
CA PRO A 69 -5.75 -8.37 29.91
C PRO A 69 -5.06 -7.69 31.11
N LYS A 70 -4.22 -8.40 31.87
CA LYS A 70 -3.53 -7.87 33.05
C LYS A 70 -2.30 -7.01 32.70
N ALA A 71 -1.62 -7.32 31.59
CA ALA A 71 -0.42 -6.58 31.18
C ALA A 71 -0.79 -5.26 30.46
N LEU A 72 -1.91 -5.23 29.73
CA LEU A 72 -2.38 -4.04 29.03
C LEU A 72 -3.29 -3.12 29.86
N ALA A 73 -3.55 -3.44 31.13
CA ALA A 73 -4.27 -2.54 32.04
C ALA A 73 -3.53 -1.22 32.30
N LYS A 74 -2.21 -1.18 32.08
CA LYS A 74 -1.41 0.05 32.16
C LYS A 74 -1.35 0.74 30.81
N THR A 75 -1.90 1.95 30.74
CA THR A 75 -1.91 2.81 29.55
C THR A 75 -0.52 2.99 28.93
N TRP A 76 0.53 3.11 29.74
CA TRP A 76 1.90 3.27 29.24
C TRP A 76 2.39 2.06 28.42
N ILE A 77 2.05 0.84 28.85
CA ILE A 77 2.42 -0.41 28.15
C ILE A 77 1.68 -0.50 26.80
N ARG A 78 0.40 -0.08 26.76
CA ARG A 78 -0.36 -0.01 25.51
C ARG A 78 0.30 0.95 24.52
N CYS A 79 0.70 2.15 24.96
CA CYS A 79 1.38 3.12 24.11
C CYS A 79 2.71 2.58 23.56
N THR A 80 3.53 1.95 24.40
CA THR A 80 4.80 1.34 23.97
C THR A 80 4.59 0.18 23.01
N PHE A 81 3.56 -0.64 23.24
CA PHE A 81 3.23 -1.77 22.36
C PHE A 81 2.81 -1.29 20.96
N VAL A 82 1.91 -0.31 20.88
CA VAL A 82 1.50 0.30 19.60
C VAL A 82 2.69 0.88 18.85
N ALA A 83 3.55 1.64 19.55
CA ALA A 83 4.76 2.21 18.96
C ALA A 83 5.70 1.11 18.42
N GLY A 84 5.86 0.01 19.16
CA GLY A 84 6.64 -1.15 18.72
C GLY A 84 6.09 -1.79 17.46
N VAL A 85 4.77 -2.02 17.38
CA VAL A 85 4.11 -2.57 16.20
C VAL A 85 4.26 -1.64 14.99
N CYS A 86 4.12 -0.32 15.18
CA CYS A 86 4.33 0.66 14.11
C CYS A 86 5.78 0.64 13.58
N ILE A 87 6.78 0.56 14.47
CA ILE A 87 8.20 0.49 14.08
C ILE A 87 8.47 -0.79 13.27
N VAL A 88 7.95 -1.93 13.71
CA VAL A 88 8.12 -3.20 12.98
C VAL A 88 7.48 -3.13 11.59
N ASN A 89 6.24 -2.63 11.49
CA ASN A 89 5.58 -2.44 10.19
C ASN A 89 6.35 -1.48 9.28
N TYR A 90 6.91 -0.39 9.84
CA TYR A 90 7.75 0.54 9.11
C TYR A 90 9.02 -0.13 8.57
N LEU A 91 9.71 -0.95 9.38
CA LEU A 91 10.91 -1.68 8.95
C LEU A 91 10.60 -2.72 7.87
N ILE A 92 9.48 -3.44 7.99
CA ILE A 92 9.02 -4.40 6.97
C ILE A 92 8.70 -3.67 5.67
N GLY A 93 7.97 -2.56 5.74
CA GLY A 93 7.66 -1.71 4.59
C GLY A 93 8.93 -1.16 3.94
N LEU A 94 9.90 -0.70 4.74
CA LEU A 94 11.21 -0.25 4.28
C LEU A 94 11.93 -1.37 3.53
N SER A 95 11.94 -2.59 4.08
CA SER A 95 12.55 -3.76 3.42
C SER A 95 11.88 -4.09 2.09
N MET A 96 10.56 -3.95 1.98
CA MET A 96 9.82 -4.21 0.74
C MET A 96 10.13 -3.17 -0.35
N VAL A 97 10.35 -1.91 0.05
CA VAL A 97 10.78 -0.82 -0.84
C VAL A 97 12.27 -0.93 -1.21
N THR A 98 13.08 -1.62 -0.40
CA THR A 98 14.56 -1.67 -0.52
C THR A 98 15.08 -2.77 -1.48
N ASN A 99 14.23 -3.44 -2.26
CA ASN A 99 14.67 -4.48 -3.18
C ASN A 99 15.33 -3.91 -4.46
N GLU A 100 16.65 -3.65 -4.46
CA GLU A 100 17.56 -3.79 -5.63
C GLU A 100 19.07 -3.51 -5.34
N THR A 101 19.57 -3.24 -4.11
CA THR A 101 21.02 -2.92 -3.93
C THR A 101 21.93 -3.99 -3.34
N ASN A 102 21.47 -5.14 -2.81
CA ASN A 102 22.44 -6.10 -2.23
C ASN A 102 22.17 -7.62 -2.28
N THR A 103 21.23 -8.12 -3.10
CA THR A 103 21.08 -9.60 -3.26
C THR A 103 20.89 -10.08 -4.71
N SER A 104 20.53 -9.22 -5.68
CA SER A 104 20.49 -9.59 -7.11
C SER A 104 21.88 -9.70 -7.75
N ASN A 105 22.88 -8.96 -7.24
CA ASN A 105 24.28 -9.05 -7.70
C ASN A 105 25.01 -10.32 -7.19
N CYS A 106 24.45 -11.06 -6.22
CA CYS A 106 25.01 -12.34 -5.77
C CYS A 106 24.21 -13.55 -6.29
N ALA A 107 22.87 -13.47 -6.38
CA ALA A 107 22.07 -14.59 -6.89
C ALA A 107 22.16 -14.76 -8.42
N ASN A 108 22.38 -13.69 -9.19
CA ASN A 108 22.60 -13.81 -10.63
C ASN A 108 24.07 -14.07 -11.00
N CYS A 109 25.04 -13.65 -10.16
CA CYS A 109 26.45 -14.02 -10.35
C CYS A 109 26.69 -15.52 -10.07
N GLU A 110 25.92 -16.14 -9.17
CA GLU A 110 25.94 -17.60 -8.99
C GLU A 110 25.27 -18.34 -10.18
N LEU A 111 24.46 -17.65 -10.99
CA LEU A 111 23.87 -18.17 -12.22
C LEU A 111 24.63 -17.81 -13.51
N ILE A 112 25.81 -17.18 -13.43
CA ILE A 112 26.69 -16.98 -14.61
C ILE A 112 27.54 -18.23 -14.94
N GLY A 113 27.66 -19.25 -14.07
CA GLY A 113 28.77 -20.24 -14.16
C GLY A 113 28.45 -21.75 -14.14
N LYS A 114 27.19 -22.19 -14.23
CA LYS A 114 26.83 -23.62 -14.00
C LYS A 114 25.93 -24.33 -15.03
N LYS A 115 25.59 -23.74 -16.19
CA LYS A 115 25.23 -24.49 -17.41
C LYS A 115 25.11 -23.60 -18.65
#